data_AF-A0AAW6G9R6-F1
#
_entry.id   AF-A0AAW6G9R6-F1
#
_cell.length_a   1.000
_cell.length_b   1.000
_cell.length_c   1.000
_cell.angle_alpha   90.00
_cell.angle_beta   90.00
_cell.angle_gamma   90.00
#
_symmetry.space_group_name_H-M   'P 1'
#
loop_
_entity.id
_entity.type
_entity.pdbx_description
1 polymer ?
#
loop_
_entity_poly.entity_id
_entity_poly.type
_entity_poly.pdbx_seq_one_letter_code
_entity_poly.pdbx_strand_id
1 'polypeptide(L)'
;MLTLLYKEKSDSLQKIAQEMNLQHKIFEIQQKNEADKLVVENKLLMQEKQIQLYFWLLLSLSFIVVGFVAYQEIKKQYRKSYRKRLKRFMEKELKTYQENEKIIEQYICQIEELKKCNQQAQKGMLSEVLVKEQIGILAQKIQVLKNENKEIREHSQQGALFLLGQLKEGNLNVKKLSEEEWLNIFGYIDLLSGNFVTNLRQKYKLNEHNLMLAVLIKLGFSTAELVAAFVCEENSIFKKKQRLKEKLHLGKQDDLNAFFKTNPLYLSIQKNKL
;
A
#
# COMPACT_ATOMS: atom_id res chain seq x y z
N MET A 1 -20.09 -109.19 -38.89
CA MET A 1 -20.82 -108.03 -39.45
C MET A 1 -21.28 -107.06 -38.35
N LEU A 2 -21.97 -107.54 -37.31
CA LEU A 2 -22.44 -106.71 -36.17
C LEU A 2 -21.34 -105.99 -35.37
N THR A 3 -20.19 -106.64 -35.15
CA THR A 3 -19.06 -106.07 -34.37
C THR A 3 -18.34 -104.91 -35.08
N LEU A 4 -18.27 -104.94 -36.42
CA LEU A 4 -17.71 -103.84 -37.23
C LEU A 4 -18.61 -102.61 -37.22
N LEU A 5 -19.93 -102.81 -37.40
CA LEU A 5 -20.94 -101.76 -37.33
C LEU A 5 -20.97 -101.06 -35.97
N TYR A 6 -20.82 -101.81 -34.88
CA TYR A 6 -20.81 -101.24 -33.53
C TYR A 6 -19.54 -100.42 -33.27
N LYS A 7 -18.38 -100.90 -33.74
CA LYS A 7 -17.11 -100.19 -33.63
C LYS A 7 -17.10 -98.90 -34.44
N GLU A 8 -17.61 -98.94 -35.66
CA GLU A 8 -17.75 -97.75 -36.53
C GLU A 8 -18.68 -96.69 -35.92
N LYS A 9 -19.77 -97.12 -35.27
CA LYS A 9 -20.66 -96.22 -34.54
C LYS A 9 -20.03 -95.65 -33.27
N SER A 10 -19.24 -96.43 -32.54
CA SER A 10 -18.50 -95.95 -31.37
C SER A 10 -17.42 -94.94 -31.76
N ASP A 11 -16.65 -95.24 -32.80
CA ASP A 11 -15.57 -94.37 -33.29
C ASP A 11 -16.12 -93.05 -33.85
N SER A 12 -17.29 -93.07 -34.49
CA SER A 12 -17.97 -91.84 -34.95
C SER A 12 -18.51 -90.99 -33.79
N LEU A 13 -19.11 -91.61 -32.77
CA LEU A 13 -19.52 -90.91 -31.54
C LEU A 13 -18.33 -90.29 -30.81
N GLN A 14 -17.20 -90.99 -30.75
CA GLN A 14 -15.99 -90.50 -30.11
C GLN A 14 -15.39 -89.30 -30.87
N LYS A 15 -15.42 -89.32 -32.21
CA LYS A 15 -15.02 -88.16 -33.04
C LYS A 15 -15.93 -86.96 -32.80
N ILE A 16 -17.24 -87.14 -32.76
CA ILE A 16 -18.20 -86.06 -32.48
C ILE A 16 -17.97 -85.47 -31.09
N ALA A 17 -17.74 -86.31 -30.08
CA ALA A 17 -17.43 -85.86 -28.73
C ALA A 17 -16.11 -85.06 -28.66
N GLN A 18 -15.09 -85.47 -29.43
CA GLN A 18 -13.83 -84.74 -29.54
C GLN A 18 -13.99 -83.40 -30.26
N GLU A 19 -14.75 -83.35 -31.36
CA GLU A 19 -15.06 -82.11 -32.08
C GLU A 19 -15.84 -81.13 -31.21
N MET A 20 -16.84 -81.60 -30.47
CA MET A 20 -17.61 -80.77 -29.55
C MET A 20 -16.75 -80.19 -28.43
N ASN A 21 -15.82 -80.97 -27.88
CA ASN A 21 -14.86 -80.50 -26.88
C ASN A 21 -13.88 -79.47 -27.48
N LEU A 22 -13.43 -79.67 -28.71
CA LEU A 22 -12.57 -78.72 -29.42
C LEU A 22 -13.31 -77.39 -29.66
N GLN A 23 -14.58 -77.46 -30.12
CA GLN A 23 -15.42 -76.28 -30.34
C GLN A 23 -15.68 -75.51 -29.05
N HIS A 24 -15.96 -76.23 -27.95
CA HIS A 24 -16.12 -75.60 -26.64
C HIS A 24 -14.85 -74.84 -26.20
N LYS A 25 -13.67 -75.47 -26.34
CA LYS A 25 -12.39 -74.81 -26.02
C LYS A 25 -12.13 -73.60 -26.91
N ILE A 26 -12.44 -73.68 -28.21
CA ILE A 26 -12.31 -72.55 -29.13
C ILE A 26 -13.22 -71.40 -28.69
N PHE A 27 -14.47 -71.71 -28.32
CA PHE A 27 -15.42 -70.72 -27.85
C PHE A 27 -14.97 -70.04 -26.54
N GLU A 28 -14.48 -70.81 -25.57
CA GLU A 28 -13.94 -70.25 -24.31
C GLU A 28 -12.74 -69.33 -24.56
N ILE A 29 -11.83 -69.72 -25.45
CA ILE A 29 -10.67 -68.89 -25.84
C ILE A 29 -11.13 -67.61 -26.53
N GLN A 30 -12.12 -67.68 -27.43
CA GLN A 30 -12.68 -66.50 -28.10
C GLN A 30 -13.32 -65.53 -27.10
N GLN A 31 -14.18 -66.04 -26.21
CA GLN A 31 -14.84 -65.23 -25.20
C GLN A 31 -13.82 -64.55 -24.26
N LYS A 32 -12.78 -65.28 -23.85
CA LYS A 32 -11.71 -64.72 -23.02
C LYS A 32 -10.92 -63.65 -23.76
N ASN A 33 -10.57 -63.87 -25.02
CA ASN A 33 -9.85 -62.89 -25.83
C ASN A 33 -10.67 -61.60 -26.05
N GLU A 34 -11.97 -61.72 -26.26
CA GLU A 34 -12.87 -60.56 -26.36
C GLU A 34 -12.94 -59.79 -25.03
N ALA A 35 -13.10 -60.49 -23.91
CA ALA A 35 -13.10 -59.88 -22.58
C ALA A 35 -11.77 -59.16 -22.29
N ASP A 36 -10.63 -59.80 -22.56
CA ASP A 36 -9.31 -59.22 -22.36
C ASP A 36 -9.07 -57.99 -23.26
N LYS A 37 -9.54 -58.04 -24.51
CA LYS A 37 -9.50 -56.90 -25.44
C LYS A 37 -10.29 -55.71 -24.90
N LEU A 38 -11.51 -55.93 -24.44
CA LEU A 38 -12.35 -54.87 -23.85
C LEU A 38 -11.72 -54.25 -22.61
N VAL A 39 -11.07 -55.05 -21.76
CA VAL A 39 -10.36 -54.55 -20.57
C VAL A 39 -9.18 -53.66 -20.97
N VAL A 40 -8.41 -54.04 -22.00
CA VAL A 40 -7.28 -53.26 -22.50
C VAL A 40 -7.74 -51.95 -23.13
N GLU A 41 -8.76 -51.97 -24.00
CA GLU A 41 -9.32 -50.76 -24.61
C GLU A 41 -9.88 -49.80 -23.57
N ASN A 42 -10.59 -50.30 -22.56
CA ASN A 42 -11.14 -49.48 -21.48
C ASN A 42 -10.03 -48.83 -20.63
N LYS A 43 -8.92 -49.55 -20.37
CA LYS A 43 -7.73 -48.98 -19.70
C LYS A 43 -7.07 -47.88 -20.51
N LEU A 44 -6.92 -48.05 -21.83
CA LEU A 44 -6.37 -47.02 -22.72
C LEU A 44 -7.26 -45.77 -22.74
N LEU A 45 -8.57 -45.94 -22.89
CA LEU A 45 -9.53 -44.82 -22.84
C LEU A 45 -9.49 -44.07 -21.51
N MET A 46 -9.35 -44.79 -20.39
CA MET A 46 -9.17 -44.16 -19.08
C MET A 46 -7.86 -43.35 -19.00
N GLN A 47 -6.77 -43.88 -19.55
CA GLN A 47 -5.48 -43.16 -19.59
C GLN A 47 -5.55 -41.91 -20.48
N GLU A 48 -6.15 -41.99 -21.66
CA GLU A 48 -6.32 -40.84 -22.56
C GLU A 48 -7.15 -39.73 -21.89
N LYS A 49 -8.25 -40.09 -21.22
CA LYS A 49 -9.05 -39.13 -20.45
C LYS A 49 -8.26 -38.48 -19.32
N GLN A 50 -7.41 -39.23 -18.61
CA GLN A 50 -6.53 -38.67 -17.58
C GLN A 50 -5.51 -37.69 -18.17
N ILE A 51 -4.88 -38.03 -19.28
CA ILE A 51 -3.91 -37.15 -19.97
C ILE A 51 -4.60 -35.85 -20.42
N GLN A 52 -5.79 -35.96 -21.01
CA GLN A 52 -6.58 -34.78 -21.41
C GLN A 52 -6.94 -33.92 -20.19
N LEU A 53 -7.35 -34.51 -19.07
CA LEU A 53 -7.62 -33.80 -17.82
C LEU A 53 -6.41 -33.01 -17.33
N TYR A 54 -5.23 -33.62 -17.28
CA TYR A 54 -4.00 -32.94 -16.86
C TYR A 54 -3.61 -31.81 -17.81
N PHE A 55 -3.79 -32.00 -19.13
CA PHE A 55 -3.55 -30.96 -20.12
C PHE A 55 -4.45 -29.74 -19.90
N TRP A 56 -5.76 -29.95 -19.72
CA TRP A 56 -6.71 -28.87 -19.44
C TRP A 56 -6.41 -28.16 -18.11
N LEU A 57 -6.02 -28.90 -17.08
CA LEU A 57 -5.61 -28.32 -15.79
C LEU A 57 -4.37 -27.42 -15.93
N LEU A 58 -3.33 -27.88 -16.64
CA LEU A 58 -2.12 -27.09 -16.89
C LEU A 58 -2.43 -25.81 -17.67
N LEU A 59 -3.26 -25.93 -18.71
CA LEU A 59 -3.69 -24.80 -19.52
C LEU A 59 -4.38 -23.74 -18.66
N SER A 60 -5.30 -24.17 -17.79
CA SER A 60 -6.05 -23.30 -16.88
C SER A 60 -5.15 -22.57 -15.89
N LEU A 61 -4.14 -23.26 -15.32
CA LEU A 61 -3.15 -22.67 -14.44
C LEU A 61 -2.31 -21.60 -15.14
N SER A 62 -1.95 -21.83 -16.41
CA SER A 62 -1.20 -20.84 -17.19
C SER A 62 -1.97 -19.52 -17.35
N PHE A 63 -3.28 -19.59 -17.60
CA PHE A 63 -4.14 -18.40 -17.71
C PHE A 63 -4.21 -17.63 -16.38
N ILE A 64 -4.28 -18.33 -15.25
CA ILE A 64 -4.26 -17.71 -13.91
C ILE A 64 -2.95 -16.95 -13.69
N VAL A 65 -1.80 -17.55 -14.03
CA VAL A 65 -0.48 -16.92 -13.88
C VAL A 65 -0.37 -15.68 -14.78
N VAL A 66 -0.76 -15.78 -16.05
CA VAL A 66 -0.75 -14.64 -16.99
C VAL A 66 -1.66 -13.51 -16.49
N GLY A 67 -2.87 -13.84 -16.02
CA GLY A 67 -3.79 -12.89 -15.43
C GLY A 67 -3.20 -12.19 -14.20
N PHE A 68 -2.53 -12.93 -13.31
CA PHE A 68 -1.85 -12.36 -12.15
C PHE A 68 -0.71 -11.42 -12.53
N VAL A 69 0.13 -11.81 -13.49
CA VAL A 69 1.24 -10.96 -13.98
C VAL A 69 0.69 -9.69 -14.66
N ALA A 70 -0.34 -9.81 -15.49
CA ALA A 70 -1.00 -8.67 -16.11
C ALA A 70 -1.60 -7.72 -15.07
N TYR A 71 -2.29 -8.27 -14.05
CA TYR A 71 -2.81 -7.49 -12.93
C TYR A 71 -1.69 -6.75 -12.18
N GLN A 72 -0.56 -7.41 -11.92
CA GLN A 72 0.60 -6.79 -11.25
C GLN A 72 1.20 -5.65 -12.08
N GLU A 73 1.35 -5.83 -13.40
CA GLU A 73 1.89 -4.79 -14.28
C GLU A 73 0.93 -3.60 -14.44
N ILE A 74 -0.39 -3.84 -14.56
CA ILE A 74 -1.41 -2.77 -14.52
C ILE A 74 -1.30 -2.01 -13.19
N LYS A 75 -1.31 -2.71 -12.05
CA LYS A 75 -1.17 -2.11 -10.71
C LYS A 75 0.14 -1.33 -10.56
N LYS A 76 1.24 -1.78 -11.18
CA LYS A 76 2.55 -1.12 -11.19
C LYS A 76 2.54 0.15 -12.05
N GLN A 77 1.93 0.12 -13.22
CA GLN A 77 1.76 1.30 -14.08
C GLN A 77 0.86 2.36 -13.46
N TYR A 78 -0.29 1.96 -12.88
CA TYR A 78 -1.17 2.86 -12.15
C TYR A 78 -0.44 3.57 -11.01
N ARG A 79 0.34 2.82 -10.21
CA ARG A 79 1.20 3.40 -9.18
C ARG A 79 2.17 4.41 -9.77
N LYS A 80 2.95 4.06 -10.81
CA LYS A 80 3.94 4.97 -11.41
C LYS A 80 3.33 6.26 -11.98
N SER A 81 2.14 6.17 -12.58
CA SER A 81 1.42 7.31 -13.16
C SER A 81 0.82 8.23 -12.10
N TYR A 82 0.31 7.65 -11.00
CA TYR A 82 -0.17 8.39 -9.83
C TYR A 82 0.98 9.12 -9.14
N ARG A 83 2.10 8.44 -8.89
CA ARG A 83 3.29 9.03 -8.26
C ARG A 83 3.81 10.27 -8.99
N LYS A 84 3.91 10.17 -10.32
CA LYS A 84 4.31 11.31 -11.17
C LYS A 84 3.31 12.45 -11.18
N ARG A 85 2.01 12.18 -11.00
CA ARG A 85 0.98 13.22 -10.91
C ARG A 85 1.03 13.92 -9.55
N LEU A 86 1.13 13.14 -8.47
CA LEU A 86 1.20 13.67 -7.13
C LEU A 86 2.48 14.49 -6.91
N LYS A 87 3.65 14.00 -7.36
CA LYS A 87 4.90 14.77 -7.28
C LYS A 87 4.80 16.11 -8.02
N ARG A 88 4.21 16.14 -9.21
CA ARG A 88 4.00 17.38 -9.97
C ARG A 88 2.98 18.32 -9.32
N PHE A 89 1.96 17.76 -8.67
CA PHE A 89 0.98 18.53 -7.92
C PHE A 89 1.63 19.19 -6.69
N MET A 90 2.36 18.41 -5.90
CA MET A 90 3.10 18.91 -4.72
C MET A 90 4.18 19.93 -5.08
N GLU A 91 4.93 19.71 -6.17
CA GLU A 91 5.93 20.68 -6.65
C GLU A 91 5.29 21.99 -7.11
N LYS A 92 4.08 21.95 -7.66
CA LYS A 92 3.34 23.18 -8.03
C LYS A 92 2.88 23.93 -6.80
N GLU A 93 2.22 23.26 -5.86
CA GLU A 93 1.73 23.93 -4.65
C GLU A 93 2.87 24.49 -3.80
N LEU A 94 3.99 23.77 -3.68
CA LEU A 94 5.18 24.26 -2.98
C LEU A 94 5.81 25.48 -3.67
N LYS A 95 5.88 25.48 -5.01
CA LYS A 95 6.38 26.65 -5.76
C LYS A 95 5.50 27.86 -5.57
N THR A 96 4.19 27.70 -5.69
CA THR A 96 3.22 28.79 -5.47
C THR A 96 3.33 29.34 -4.05
N TYR A 97 3.45 28.48 -3.04
CA TYR A 97 3.66 28.89 -1.66
C TYR A 97 4.94 29.73 -1.49
N GLN A 98 6.06 29.26 -2.05
CA GLN A 98 7.35 29.96 -1.97
C GLN A 98 7.36 31.29 -2.74
N GLU A 99 6.71 31.35 -3.89
CA GLU A 99 6.55 32.60 -4.66
C GLU A 99 5.70 33.60 -3.89
N ASN A 100 4.58 33.16 -3.32
CA ASN A 100 3.72 34.00 -2.49
C ASN A 100 4.47 34.54 -1.27
N GLU A 101 5.29 33.72 -0.60
CA GLU A 101 6.13 34.13 0.54
C GLU A 101 7.12 35.24 0.14
N LYS A 102 7.84 35.07 -0.98
CA LYS A 102 8.76 36.10 -1.50
C LYS A 102 8.04 37.40 -1.84
N ILE A 103 6.85 37.33 -2.43
CA ILE A 103 6.06 38.52 -2.76
C ILE A 103 5.60 39.23 -1.47
N ILE A 104 5.18 38.47 -0.46
CA ILE A 104 4.84 39.02 0.86
C ILE A 104 6.05 39.73 1.48
N GLU A 105 7.23 39.12 1.46
CA GLU A 105 8.47 39.73 1.96
C GLU A 105 8.79 41.03 1.23
N GLN A 106 8.69 41.06 -0.11
CA GLN A 106 8.88 42.27 -0.91
C GLN A 106 7.90 43.39 -0.52
N TYR A 107 6.61 43.07 -0.35
CA TYR A 107 5.61 44.04 0.07
C TYR A 107 5.85 44.55 1.50
N ILE A 108 6.34 43.69 2.41
CA ILE A 108 6.74 44.12 3.76
C ILE A 108 7.89 45.13 3.69
N CYS A 109 8.94 44.84 2.91
CA CYS A 109 10.06 45.77 2.70
C CYS A 109 9.60 47.11 2.13
N GLN A 110 8.73 47.10 1.11
CA GLN A 110 8.17 48.33 0.53
C GLN A 110 7.36 49.15 1.55
N ILE A 111 6.56 48.49 2.39
CA ILE A 111 5.83 49.17 3.46
C ILE A 111 6.80 49.82 4.46
N GLU A 112 7.90 49.15 4.82
CA GLU A 112 8.90 49.70 5.72
C GLU A 112 9.64 50.90 5.13
N GLU A 113 10.01 50.85 3.85
CA GLU A 113 10.63 51.96 3.11
C GLU A 113 9.69 53.17 3.03
N LEU A 114 8.42 52.96 2.65
CA LEU A 114 7.40 54.02 2.60
C LEU A 114 7.19 54.67 3.97
N LYS A 115 7.21 53.88 5.06
CA LYS A 115 7.14 54.39 6.43
C LYS A 115 8.35 55.26 6.79
N LYS A 116 9.57 54.84 6.42
CA LYS A 116 10.82 55.59 6.68
C LYS A 116 10.88 56.90 5.90
N CYS A 117 10.60 56.88 4.59
CA CYS A 117 10.60 58.09 3.75
C CYS A 117 9.58 59.13 4.22
N ASN A 118 8.38 58.69 4.64
CA ASN A 118 7.34 59.58 5.16
C ASN A 118 7.66 60.14 6.56
N GLN A 119 8.52 59.48 7.35
CA GLN A 119 9.03 60.01 8.61
C GLN A 119 10.17 61.03 8.40
N GLN A 120 10.98 60.84 7.34
CA GLN A 120 12.11 61.72 7.03
C GLN A 120 11.72 62.98 6.25
N ALA A 121 10.69 62.93 5.40
CA ALA A 121 10.16 64.11 4.72
C ALA A 121 9.33 64.96 5.70
N GLN A 122 9.68 66.24 5.90
CA GLN A 122 8.84 67.19 6.64
C GLN A 122 7.46 67.29 5.98
N LYS A 123 6.43 66.89 6.72
CA LYS A 123 5.12 66.42 6.24
C LYS A 123 4.24 67.52 5.62
N GLY A 124 3.69 67.24 4.43
CA GLY A 124 2.46 67.85 3.92
C GLY A 124 1.27 66.89 4.07
N MET A 125 0.11 67.38 4.50
CA MET A 125 -1.10 66.57 4.77
C MET A 125 -1.53 65.68 3.59
N LEU A 126 -1.42 66.18 2.36
CA LEU A 126 -1.76 65.44 1.14
C LEU A 126 -0.81 64.27 0.85
N SER A 127 0.48 64.42 1.19
CA SER A 127 1.50 63.38 1.00
C SER A 127 1.33 62.24 2.03
N GLU A 128 0.97 62.57 3.27
CA GLU A 128 0.74 61.56 4.32
C GLU A 128 -0.48 60.68 4.01
N VAL A 129 -1.54 61.25 3.43
CA VAL A 129 -2.74 60.51 3.02
C VAL A 129 -2.42 59.50 1.91
N LEU A 130 -1.69 59.92 0.87
CA LEU A 130 -1.29 59.05 -0.24
C LEU A 130 -0.39 57.89 0.21
N VAL A 131 0.55 58.13 1.14
CA VAL A 131 1.41 57.07 1.68
C VAL A 131 0.60 56.07 2.52
N LYS A 132 -0.35 56.54 3.33
CA LYS A 132 -1.24 55.64 4.09
C LYS A 132 -2.10 54.78 3.18
N GLU A 133 -2.61 55.36 2.09
CA GLU A 133 -3.39 54.63 1.09
C GLU A 133 -2.55 53.54 0.39
N GLN A 134 -1.30 53.85 -0.01
CA GLN A 134 -0.39 52.85 -0.59
C GLN A 134 -0.04 51.71 0.38
N ILE A 135 0.23 52.03 1.65
CA ILE A 135 0.45 51.02 2.70
C ILE A 135 -0.80 50.14 2.87
N GLY A 136 -2.00 50.73 2.83
CA GLY A 136 -3.27 50.01 2.91
C GLY A 136 -3.45 49.01 1.78
N ILE A 137 -3.14 49.42 0.54
CA ILE A 137 -3.21 48.54 -0.65
C ILE A 137 -2.21 47.38 -0.54
N LEU A 138 -0.97 47.64 -0.13
CA LEU A 138 0.05 46.60 0.05
C LEU A 138 -0.32 45.64 1.18
N ALA A 139 -0.86 46.14 2.29
CA ALA A 139 -1.33 45.32 3.40
C ALA A 139 -2.51 44.41 2.99
N GLN A 140 -3.43 44.92 2.16
CA GLN A 140 -4.53 44.13 1.62
C GLN A 140 -4.01 43.00 0.70
N LYS A 141 -3.03 43.29 -0.17
CA LYS A 141 -2.38 42.27 -1.01
C LYS A 141 -1.68 41.19 -0.19
N ILE A 142 -0.96 41.56 0.87
CA ILE A 142 -0.36 40.61 1.80
C ILE A 142 -1.43 39.71 2.43
N GLN A 143 -2.58 40.28 2.82
CA GLN A 143 -3.65 39.53 3.46
C GLN A 143 -4.29 38.50 2.51
N VAL A 144 -4.48 38.87 1.24
CA VAL A 144 -4.98 37.94 0.20
C VAL A 144 -4.01 36.77 0.01
N LEU A 145 -2.71 37.05 -0.19
CA LEU A 145 -1.69 36.01 -0.36
C LEU A 145 -1.54 35.11 0.89
N LYS A 146 -1.70 35.67 2.09
CA LYS A 146 -1.74 34.89 3.34
C LYS A 146 -2.94 33.95 3.40
N ASN A 147 -4.11 34.39 2.93
CA ASN A 147 -5.30 33.56 2.88
C ASN A 147 -5.16 32.44 1.82
N GLU A 148 -4.64 32.73 0.64
CA GLU A 148 -4.34 31.71 -0.38
C GLU A 148 -3.34 30.66 0.15
N ASN A 149 -2.27 31.10 0.81
CA ASN A 149 -1.31 30.19 1.46
C ASN A 149 -1.95 29.35 2.57
N LYS A 150 -2.95 29.88 3.29
CA LYS A 150 -3.74 29.14 4.28
C LYS A 150 -4.62 28.08 3.61
N GLU A 151 -5.28 28.40 2.50
CA GLU A 151 -6.13 27.45 1.76
C GLU A 151 -5.32 26.32 1.12
N ILE A 152 -4.17 26.62 0.50
CA ILE A 152 -3.25 25.60 -0.05
C ILE A 152 -2.79 24.66 1.08
N ARG A 153 -2.46 25.23 2.24
CA ARG A 153 -2.10 24.48 3.45
C ARG A 153 -3.25 23.56 3.88
N GLU A 154 -4.48 24.05 3.95
CA GLU A 154 -5.63 23.26 4.41
C GLU A 154 -6.04 22.17 3.40
N HIS A 155 -6.00 22.44 2.09
CA HIS A 155 -6.35 21.48 1.03
C HIS A 155 -5.35 20.32 0.93
N SER A 156 -4.05 20.58 1.04
CA SER A 156 -3.00 19.55 1.13
C SER A 156 -3.18 18.62 2.34
N GLN A 157 -3.79 19.11 3.43
CA GLN A 157 -3.85 18.46 4.74
C GLN A 157 -5.09 17.62 5.00
N GLN A 158 -6.19 17.88 4.29
CA GLN A 158 -7.42 17.08 4.41
C GLN A 158 -7.19 15.60 4.07
N GLY A 159 -6.32 15.31 3.09
CA GLY A 159 -5.92 13.94 2.77
C GLY A 159 -5.19 13.24 3.91
N ALA A 160 -4.23 13.91 4.56
CA ALA A 160 -3.48 13.34 5.69
C ALA A 160 -4.38 13.12 6.92
N LEU A 161 -5.27 14.08 7.23
CA LEU A 161 -6.24 13.97 8.33
C LEU A 161 -7.21 12.81 8.14
N PHE A 162 -7.77 12.66 6.94
CA PHE A 162 -8.66 11.55 6.60
C PHE A 162 -7.97 10.20 6.81
N LEU A 163 -6.75 10.04 6.28
CA LEU A 163 -5.98 8.80 6.42
C LEU A 163 -5.62 8.48 7.87
N LEU A 164 -5.28 9.49 8.67
CA LEU A 164 -5.02 9.33 10.11
C LEU A 164 -6.30 8.94 10.88
N GLY A 165 -7.46 9.51 10.52
CA GLY A 165 -8.75 9.12 11.08
C GLY A 165 -9.07 7.66 10.79
N GLN A 166 -8.91 7.22 9.54
CA GLN A 166 -9.14 5.83 9.14
C GLN A 166 -8.17 4.84 9.79
N LEU A 167 -6.92 5.23 10.04
CA LEU A 167 -5.97 4.42 10.83
C LEU A 167 -6.41 4.29 12.29
N LYS A 168 -6.95 5.37 12.86
CA LYS A 168 -7.39 5.40 14.26
C LYS A 168 -8.63 4.53 14.49
N GLU A 169 -9.56 4.56 13.54
CA GLU A 169 -10.76 3.70 13.54
C GLU A 169 -10.46 2.22 13.23
N GLY A 170 -9.24 1.89 12.80
CA GLY A 170 -8.84 0.53 12.42
C GLY A 170 -9.32 0.07 11.05
N ASN A 171 -9.96 0.95 10.27
CA ASN A 171 -10.44 0.69 8.91
C ASN A 171 -9.27 0.58 7.90
N LEU A 172 -8.16 1.23 8.22
CA LEU A 172 -6.92 1.22 7.44
C LEU A 172 -5.75 0.68 8.29
N ASN A 173 -4.69 0.22 7.64
CA ASN A 173 -3.47 -0.18 8.33
C ASN A 173 -2.22 0.40 7.66
N VAL A 174 -1.13 0.47 8.42
CA VAL A 174 0.16 1.09 8.04
C VAL A 174 0.72 0.50 6.75
N LYS A 175 0.49 -0.80 6.49
CA LYS A 175 0.99 -1.51 5.30
C LYS A 175 0.16 -1.24 4.04
N LYS A 176 -1.11 -0.86 4.19
CA LYS A 176 -2.01 -0.55 3.06
C LYS A 176 -1.77 0.85 2.50
N LEU A 177 -1.25 1.76 3.33
CA LEU A 177 -0.81 3.08 2.91
C LEU A 177 0.45 3.00 2.05
N SER A 178 0.43 3.71 0.95
CA SER A 178 1.58 3.94 0.08
C SER A 178 2.61 4.85 0.75
N GLU A 179 3.86 4.78 0.28
CA GLU A 179 4.93 5.68 0.70
C GLU A 179 4.55 7.16 0.51
N GLU A 180 3.79 7.49 -0.54
CA GLU A 180 3.36 8.86 -0.83
C GLU A 180 2.33 9.38 0.16
N GLU A 181 1.38 8.54 0.56
CA GLU A 181 0.42 8.86 1.60
C GLU A 181 1.13 9.08 2.94
N TRP A 182 2.14 8.27 3.26
CA TRP A 182 2.97 8.47 4.45
C TRP A 182 3.84 9.72 4.37
N LEU A 183 4.38 10.07 3.19
CA LEU A 183 5.10 11.33 2.99
C LEU A 183 4.17 12.54 3.19
N ASN A 184 2.91 12.44 2.74
CA ASN A 184 1.91 13.47 2.99
C ASN A 184 1.60 13.59 4.49
N ILE A 185 1.39 12.47 5.18
CA ILE A 185 1.20 12.44 6.64
C ILE A 185 2.42 13.04 7.36
N PHE A 186 3.64 12.70 6.95
CA PHE A 186 4.86 13.25 7.55
C PHE A 186 5.00 14.75 7.33
N GLY A 187 4.76 15.23 6.11
CA GLY A 187 4.76 16.67 5.80
C GLY A 187 3.72 17.43 6.63
N TYR A 188 2.52 16.86 6.78
CA TYR A 188 1.48 17.44 7.63
C TYR A 188 1.92 17.54 9.09
N ILE A 189 2.53 16.48 9.64
CA ILE A 189 2.98 16.47 11.03
C ILE A 189 4.19 17.39 11.26
N ASP A 190 5.12 17.46 10.31
CA ASP A 190 6.24 18.41 10.37
C ASP A 190 5.73 19.85 10.40
N LEU A 191 4.73 20.16 9.58
CA LEU A 191 4.11 21.46 9.57
C LEU A 191 3.33 21.79 10.85
N LEU A 192 2.72 20.79 11.50
CA LEU A 192 2.01 21.00 12.78
C LEU A 192 2.92 20.99 14.00
N SER A 193 4.03 20.26 13.93
CA SER A 193 4.89 19.95 15.08
C SER A 193 6.33 20.44 14.90
N GLY A 194 6.55 21.47 14.08
CA GLY A 194 7.85 22.15 13.95
C GLY A 194 8.96 21.22 13.45
N ASN A 195 8.76 20.59 12.30
CA ASN A 195 9.69 19.66 11.66
C ASN A 195 10.02 18.41 12.51
N PHE A 196 9.08 17.93 13.32
CA PHE A 196 9.22 16.76 14.18
C PHE A 196 9.81 15.51 13.50
N VAL A 197 9.19 15.03 12.42
CA VAL A 197 9.62 13.87 11.62
C VAL A 197 10.98 14.13 10.97
N THR A 198 11.17 15.32 10.37
CA THR A 198 12.46 15.70 9.78
C THR A 198 13.59 15.69 10.82
N ASN A 199 13.35 16.24 12.01
CA ASN A 199 14.32 16.25 13.11
C ASN A 199 14.62 14.82 13.59
N LEU A 200 13.60 13.97 13.73
CA LEU A 200 13.80 12.57 14.12
C LEU A 200 14.62 11.79 13.08
N ARG A 201 14.38 12.05 11.79
CA ARG A 201 15.11 11.44 10.68
C ARG A 201 16.57 11.88 10.67
N GLN A 202 16.85 13.17 10.84
CA GLN A 202 18.21 13.71 10.75
C GLN A 202 19.04 13.44 12.01
N LYS A 203 18.48 13.73 13.19
CA LYS A 203 19.22 13.69 14.47
C LYS A 203 19.44 12.26 14.97
N TYR A 204 18.45 11.38 14.81
CA TYR A 204 18.49 10.01 15.33
C TYR A 204 18.57 8.94 14.24
N LYS A 205 18.65 9.33 12.95
CA LYS A 205 18.73 8.42 11.80
C LYS A 205 17.65 7.34 11.81
N LEU A 206 16.43 7.70 12.22
CA LEU A 206 15.31 6.77 12.26
C LEU A 206 14.89 6.34 10.85
N ASN A 207 14.59 5.06 10.69
CA ASN A 207 14.01 4.52 9.46
C ASN A 207 12.49 4.81 9.41
N GLU A 208 11.88 4.60 8.24
CA GLU A 208 10.47 4.97 8.03
C GLU A 208 9.51 4.29 8.99
N HIS A 209 9.67 3.00 9.26
CA HIS A 209 8.81 2.30 10.21
C HIS A 209 8.87 2.89 11.63
N ASN A 210 10.04 3.36 12.06
CA ASN A 210 10.18 4.02 13.36
C ASN A 210 9.57 5.43 13.34
N LEU A 211 9.66 6.13 12.21
CA LEU A 211 9.02 7.44 12.02
C LEU A 211 7.49 7.31 12.03
N MET A 212 6.92 6.32 11.33
CA MET A 212 5.48 6.00 11.36
C MET A 212 5.01 5.76 12.80
N LEU A 213 5.74 4.92 13.55
CA LEU A 213 5.42 4.65 14.94
C LEU A 213 5.52 5.92 15.81
N ALA A 214 6.58 6.72 15.65
CA ALA A 214 6.76 7.95 16.41
C ALA A 214 5.63 8.97 16.12
N VAL A 215 5.18 9.08 14.87
CA VAL A 215 4.07 9.94 14.47
C VAL A 215 2.76 9.51 15.12
N LEU A 216 2.43 8.21 15.06
CA LEU A 216 1.19 7.72 15.68
C LEU A 216 1.20 7.89 17.21
N ILE A 217 2.36 7.68 17.86
CA ILE A 217 2.52 7.95 19.30
C ILE A 217 2.39 9.47 19.58
N LYS A 218 3.03 10.33 18.77
CA LYS A 218 2.94 11.80 18.89
C LYS A 218 1.50 12.31 18.79
N LEU A 219 0.70 11.65 17.95
CA LEU A 219 -0.74 11.91 17.76
C LEU A 219 -1.63 11.29 18.85
N GLY A 220 -1.05 10.56 19.80
CA GLY A 220 -1.77 9.99 20.94
C GLY A 220 -2.51 8.69 20.65
N PHE A 221 -2.07 7.90 19.66
CA PHE A 221 -2.62 6.56 19.45
C PHE A 221 -2.36 5.68 20.67
N SER A 222 -3.42 5.08 21.20
CA SER A 222 -3.38 4.07 22.26
C SER A 222 -2.68 2.79 21.79
N THR A 223 -2.31 1.92 22.72
CA THR A 223 -1.68 0.64 22.37
C THR A 223 -2.61 -0.23 21.52
N ALA A 224 -3.92 -0.22 21.77
CA ALA A 224 -4.90 -0.95 20.97
C ALA A 224 -5.00 -0.42 19.53
N GLU A 225 -5.05 0.91 19.35
CA GLU A 225 -5.08 1.53 18.02
C GLU A 225 -3.77 1.27 17.26
N LEU A 226 -2.62 1.25 17.94
CA LEU A 226 -1.34 0.87 17.33
C LEU A 226 -1.31 -0.61 16.90
N VAL A 227 -1.87 -1.50 17.72
CA VAL A 227 -2.05 -2.93 17.38
C VAL A 227 -2.87 -3.09 16.10
N ALA A 228 -4.00 -2.38 16.01
CA ALA A 228 -4.85 -2.38 14.81
C ALA A 228 -4.13 -1.79 13.60
N ALA A 229 -3.50 -0.61 13.76
CA ALA A 229 -2.81 0.08 12.68
C ALA A 229 -1.62 -0.72 12.12
N PHE A 230 -0.84 -1.40 12.96
CA PHE A 230 0.30 -2.21 12.50
C PHE A 230 -0.06 -3.67 12.15
N VAL A 231 -1.28 -4.11 12.48
CA VAL A 231 -1.74 -5.50 12.34
C VAL A 231 -0.75 -6.46 12.99
N CYS A 232 -0.54 -6.28 14.30
CA CYS A 232 0.40 -7.10 15.06
C CYS A 232 -0.02 -7.21 16.53
N GLU A 233 0.53 -8.21 17.23
CA GLU A 233 0.25 -8.42 18.66
C GLU A 233 0.77 -7.28 19.54
N GLU A 234 0.14 -7.11 20.70
CA GLU A 234 0.49 -6.08 21.68
C GLU A 234 1.97 -6.16 22.11
N ASN A 235 2.47 -7.37 22.37
CA ASN A 235 3.88 -7.63 22.67
C ASN A 235 4.83 -7.13 21.58
N SER A 236 4.40 -7.15 20.32
CA SER A 236 5.18 -6.60 19.21
C SER A 236 5.25 -5.08 19.26
N ILE A 237 4.16 -4.41 19.66
CA ILE A 237 4.15 -2.96 19.88
C ILE A 237 5.07 -2.56 21.03
N PHE A 238 5.06 -3.30 22.15
CA PHE A 238 6.00 -3.04 23.27
C PHE A 238 7.45 -3.14 22.83
N LYS A 239 7.83 -4.21 22.11
CA LYS A 239 9.19 -4.38 21.57
C LYS A 239 9.56 -3.26 20.60
N LYS A 240 8.63 -2.82 19.74
CA LYS A 240 8.84 -1.69 18.82
C LYS A 240 9.05 -0.38 19.57
N LYS A 241 8.25 -0.08 20.60
CA LYS A 241 8.41 1.09 21.48
C LYS A 241 9.75 1.06 22.19
N GLN A 242 10.16 -0.09 22.73
CA GLN A 242 11.45 -0.25 23.41
C GLN A 242 12.64 0.02 22.47
N ARG A 243 12.63 -0.56 21.26
CA ARG A 243 13.65 -0.27 20.23
C ARG A 243 13.67 1.19 19.81
N LEU A 244 12.51 1.85 19.78
CA LEU A 244 12.41 3.28 19.49
C LEU A 244 13.05 4.11 20.61
N LYS A 245 12.80 3.78 21.89
CA LYS A 245 13.47 4.44 23.03
C LYS A 245 14.99 4.32 22.95
N GLU A 246 15.50 3.12 22.66
CA GLU A 246 16.93 2.87 22.52
C GLU A 246 17.57 3.75 21.44
N LYS A 247 16.91 3.89 20.28
CA LYS A 247 17.38 4.76 19.19
C LYS A 247 17.27 6.26 19.49
N LEU A 248 16.39 6.64 20.41
CA LEU A 248 16.25 8.02 20.89
C LEU A 248 17.16 8.30 22.10
N HIS A 249 17.97 7.33 22.52
CA HIS A 249 18.81 7.38 23.72
C HIS A 249 18.03 7.65 25.01
N LEU A 250 16.82 7.07 25.10
CA LEU A 250 15.95 7.15 26.27
C LEU A 250 16.10 5.92 27.17
N GLY A 251 15.98 6.12 28.47
CA GLY A 251 15.93 5.09 29.49
C GLY A 251 14.65 4.25 29.42
N LYS A 252 14.66 3.08 30.07
CA LYS A 252 13.53 2.13 30.04
C LYS A 252 12.25 2.73 30.64
N GLN A 253 12.39 3.54 31.68
CA GLN A 253 11.29 4.19 32.39
C GLN A 253 10.81 5.48 31.72
N ASP A 254 11.53 5.99 30.72
CA ASP A 254 11.16 7.24 30.06
C ASP A 254 9.90 7.06 29.22
N ASP A 255 8.95 7.99 29.32
CA ASP A 255 7.73 7.96 28.54
C ASP A 255 7.93 8.60 27.15
N LEU A 256 7.73 7.81 26.08
CA LEU A 256 7.78 8.29 24.70
C LEU A 256 6.71 9.36 24.42
N ASN A 257 5.52 9.24 25.00
CA ASN A 257 4.46 10.23 24.83
C ASN A 257 4.88 11.56 25.47
N ALA A 258 5.46 11.51 26.66
CA ALA A 258 5.99 12.70 27.33
C ALA A 258 7.12 13.32 26.50
N PHE A 259 8.11 12.52 26.08
CA PHE A 259 9.24 12.97 25.26
C PHE A 259 8.82 13.61 23.93
N PHE A 260 7.80 13.06 23.27
CA PHE A 260 7.26 13.61 22.04
C PHE A 260 6.34 14.82 22.27
N LYS A 261 5.72 14.96 23.45
CA LYS A 261 4.99 16.18 23.85
C LYS A 261 5.94 17.33 24.21
N THR A 262 7.07 17.05 24.85
CA THR A 262 8.06 18.06 25.31
C THR A 262 9.13 18.43 24.28
N ASN A 263 9.13 17.83 23.08
CA ASN A 263 9.91 18.30 21.93
C ASN A 263 9.10 19.19 20.96
N PRO A 264 8.64 20.39 21.35
CA PRO A 264 8.54 21.52 20.45
C PRO A 264 9.82 22.35 20.59
N LEU A 265 10.69 22.35 19.59
CA LEU A 265 11.70 23.40 19.44
C LEU A 265 11.28 24.17 18.19
N TYR A 266 10.33 25.10 18.30
CA TYR A 266 10.61 26.46 18.72
C TYR A 266 9.43 27.10 19.50
N LEU A 267 9.64 27.43 20.77
CA LEU A 267 9.02 28.58 21.42
C LEU A 267 10.17 29.43 21.96
N SER A 268 10.56 30.44 21.19
CA SER A 268 11.29 31.57 21.72
C SER A 268 10.53 32.85 21.37
N ILE A 269 9.50 33.17 22.16
CA ILE A 269 9.24 34.55 22.56
C ILE A 269 8.94 34.53 24.06
N GLN A 270 10.02 34.77 24.81
CA GLN A 270 10.15 35.42 26.11
C GLN A 270 9.10 35.15 27.21
N LYS A 271 9.58 34.43 28.24
CA LYS A 271 9.36 34.85 29.62
C LYS A 271 10.20 36.10 29.90
N ASN A 272 9.55 37.22 30.19
CA ASN A 272 9.97 38.21 31.20
C ASN A 272 8.70 38.39 32.05
N LYS A 273 8.61 37.78 33.24
CA LYS A 273 8.96 38.34 34.57
C LYS A 273 8.44 39.78 34.75
N LEU A 274 7.44 39.85 35.64
CA LEU A 274 6.59 40.97 36.09
C LEU A 274 5.53 41.45 35.10
#